data_AF-A0A975CXM1-F1
#
_entry.id   AF-A0A975CXM1-F1
#
_cell.length_a   1.000
_cell.length_b   1.000
_cell.length_c   1.000
_cell.angle_alpha   90.00
_cell.angle_beta   90.00
_cell.angle_gamma   90.00
#
_symmetry.space_group_name_H-M   'P 1'
#
loop_
_entity.id
_entity.type
_entity.pdbx_description
1 polymer ?
#
loop_
_entity_poly.entity_id
_entity_poly.type
_entity_poly.pdbx_seq_one_letter_code
_entity_poly.pdbx_strand_id
1 'polypeptide(L)'
;MTIFIQKGDVALDYRQAVKRGLRHFEAERAQWEREQGIVTDDPAYLAWAEQWIADNAVNEANNLFNIALAGYRAAIERLARYRLADGRPAIMGVDEDGEPIELAPAIDPLPATIERPAYDPETGEPAGIETVPNPEIVADAAERAAAQAIVDAADQAVKDFGAA
;
A
#
# COMPACT_ATOMS: atom_id res chain seq x y z
N MET A 1 -26.76 5.42 12.42
CA MET A 1 -25.44 4.81 12.67
C MET A 1 -24.74 4.80 11.34
N THR A 2 -23.75 5.68 11.22
CA THR A 2 -23.21 6.17 9.96
C THR A 2 -21.79 5.62 9.73
N ILE A 3 -21.43 4.51 10.38
CA ILE A 3 -20.16 3.82 10.11
C ILE A 3 -20.28 3.09 8.78
N PHE A 4 -19.64 3.63 7.74
CA PHE A 4 -19.70 3.14 6.36
C PHE A 4 -18.35 2.65 5.83
N ILE A 5 -17.27 2.77 6.61
CA ILE A 5 -15.95 2.19 6.32
C ILE A 5 -15.66 1.13 7.38
N GLN A 6 -15.40 -0.10 6.95
CA GLN A 6 -15.00 -1.21 7.81
C GLN A 6 -13.51 -1.54 7.61
N LYS A 7 -12.89 -2.17 8.60
CA LYS A 7 -11.52 -2.70 8.45
C LYS A 7 -11.50 -3.80 7.39
N GLY A 8 -10.54 -3.73 6.48
CA GLY A 8 -10.41 -4.63 5.33
C GLY A 8 -11.06 -4.11 4.05
N ASP A 9 -11.85 -3.02 4.10
CA ASP A 9 -12.36 -2.37 2.89
C ASP A 9 -11.21 -1.80 2.04
N VAL A 10 -11.50 -1.55 0.76
CA VAL A 10 -10.62 -0.77 -0.11
C VAL A 10 -10.44 0.62 0.49
N ALA A 11 -9.19 1.01 0.74
CA ALA A 11 -8.85 2.34 1.24
C ALA A 11 -9.38 3.44 0.32
N LEU A 12 -9.99 4.46 0.91
CA LEU A 12 -10.50 5.62 0.20
C LEU A 12 -9.49 6.77 0.28
N ASP A 13 -9.35 7.51 -0.81
CA ASP A 13 -8.71 8.82 -0.73
C ASP A 13 -9.59 9.82 0.05
N TYR A 14 -9.00 10.94 0.45
CA TYR A 14 -9.71 11.97 1.24
C TYR A 14 -11.00 12.46 0.55
N ARG A 15 -10.97 12.71 -0.76
CA ARG A 15 -12.15 13.21 -1.49
C ARG A 15 -13.24 12.15 -1.57
N GLN A 16 -12.86 10.89 -1.77
CA GLN A 16 -13.79 9.76 -1.79
C GLN A 16 -14.45 9.56 -0.43
N ALA A 17 -13.66 9.59 0.66
CA ALA A 17 -14.17 9.49 2.02
C ALA A 17 -15.14 10.62 2.34
N VAL A 18 -14.78 11.88 2.05
CA VAL A 18 -15.63 13.06 2.25
C VAL A 18 -16.91 12.96 1.43
N LYS A 19 -16.82 12.64 0.13
CA LYS A 19 -18.00 12.51 -0.74
C LYS A 19 -18.94 11.40 -0.27
N ARG A 20 -18.41 10.29 0.23
CA ARG A 20 -19.22 9.19 0.78
C ARG A 20 -19.87 9.60 2.10
N GLY A 21 -19.12 10.20 3.01
CA GLY A 21 -19.65 10.71 4.29
C GLY A 21 -20.75 11.76 4.09
N LEU A 22 -20.57 12.70 3.17
CA LEU A 22 -21.59 13.69 2.82
C LEU A 22 -22.88 13.05 2.29
N ARG A 23 -22.78 12.01 1.46
CA ARG A 23 -23.97 11.29 0.99
C ARG A 23 -24.73 10.61 2.13
N HIS A 24 -24.03 9.98 3.07
CA HIS A 24 -24.68 9.38 4.23
C HIS A 24 -25.31 10.44 5.13
N PHE A 25 -24.62 11.55 5.37
CA PHE A 25 -25.14 12.69 6.11
C PHE A 25 -26.39 13.31 5.47
N GLU A 26 -26.40 13.48 4.15
CA GLU A 26 -27.55 14.01 3.42
C GLU A 26 -28.74 13.06 3.43
N ALA A 27 -28.50 11.75 3.38
CA ALA A 27 -29.55 10.73 3.42
C ALA A 27 -30.20 10.61 4.80
N GLU A 28 -29.43 10.76 5.88
CA GLU A 28 -29.93 10.69 7.26
C GLU A 28 -30.52 12.03 7.73
N ARG A 29 -30.27 13.12 6.99
CA ARG A 29 -30.76 14.44 7.35
C ARG A 29 -32.24 14.60 7.03
N ALA A 30 -33.05 14.81 8.06
CA ALA A 30 -34.28 15.59 7.93
C ALA A 30 -33.93 17.09 7.87
N GLN A 31 -34.22 17.76 6.75
CA GLN A 31 -33.88 19.18 6.57
C GLN A 31 -34.55 20.09 7.63
N TRP A 32 -35.80 19.78 8.00
CA TRP A 32 -36.57 20.58 8.96
C TRP A 32 -36.10 20.43 10.42
N GLU A 33 -35.62 19.25 10.82
CA GLU A 33 -35.09 19.00 12.18
C GLU A 33 -33.77 19.73 12.43
N ARG A 34 -32.95 19.94 11.40
CA ARG A 34 -31.72 20.76 11.50
C ARG A 34 -32.02 22.23 11.64
N GLU A 35 -32.92 22.78 10.83
CA GLU A 35 -33.25 24.21 10.86
C GLU A 35 -33.92 24.60 12.18
N GLN A 36 -34.81 23.76 12.71
CA GLN A 36 -35.35 23.93 14.05
C GLN A 36 -34.27 23.68 15.11
N GLY A 37 -33.56 22.54 15.05
CA GLY A 37 -32.61 22.14 16.07
C GLY A 37 -31.38 23.05 16.24
N ILE A 38 -30.90 23.68 15.16
CA ILE A 38 -29.81 24.69 15.22
C ILE A 38 -30.32 26.01 15.81
N VAL A 39 -31.58 26.34 15.60
CA VAL A 39 -32.19 27.60 16.07
C VAL A 39 -32.70 27.47 17.52
N THR A 40 -33.10 26.27 17.96
CA THR A 40 -33.74 26.04 19.26
C THR A 40 -32.92 25.21 20.25
N ASP A 41 -31.67 24.86 19.93
CA ASP A 41 -30.83 23.94 20.73
C ASP A 41 -31.58 22.63 21.06
N ASP A 42 -32.23 22.04 20.05
CA ASP A 42 -33.02 20.82 20.26
C ASP A 42 -32.13 19.65 20.74
N PRO A 43 -32.43 19.03 21.90
CA PRO A 43 -31.58 17.97 22.45
C PRO A 43 -31.45 16.73 21.57
N ALA A 44 -32.48 16.39 20.79
CA ALA A 44 -32.42 15.22 19.89
C ALA A 44 -31.52 15.49 18.69
N TYR A 45 -31.59 16.71 18.13
CA TYR A 45 -30.67 17.15 17.09
C TYR A 45 -29.22 17.16 17.58
N LEU A 46 -28.95 17.71 18.76
CA LEU A 46 -27.61 17.76 19.34
C LEU A 46 -27.04 16.35 19.56
N ALA A 47 -27.84 15.43 20.12
CA ALA A 47 -27.44 14.05 20.32
C ALA A 47 -27.15 13.32 18.99
N TRP A 48 -27.95 13.55 17.96
CA TRP A 48 -27.70 13.01 16.62
C TRP A 48 -26.40 13.57 16.02
N ALA A 49 -26.17 14.88 16.14
CA ALA A 49 -24.97 15.53 15.62
C ALA A 49 -23.70 15.03 16.33
N GLU A 50 -23.77 14.86 17.65
CA GLU A 50 -22.68 14.28 18.45
C GLU A 50 -22.38 12.83 18.04
N GLN A 51 -23.40 12.00 17.86
CA GLN A 51 -23.23 10.61 17.40
C GLN A 51 -22.60 10.57 16.01
N TRP A 52 -22.99 11.47 15.10
CA TRP A 52 -22.39 11.53 13.78
C TRP A 52 -20.90 11.92 13.87
N ILE A 53 -20.53 12.90 14.70
CA ILE A 53 -19.10 13.21 14.91
C ILE A 53 -18.33 11.97 15.40
N ALA A 54 -18.91 11.20 16.33
CA ALA A 54 -18.31 9.96 16.83
C ALA A 54 -18.15 8.89 15.73
N ASP A 55 -19.19 8.64 14.94
CA ASP A 55 -19.17 7.67 13.84
C ASP A 55 -18.14 8.07 12.75
N ASN A 56 -17.96 9.37 12.51
CA ASN A 56 -16.95 9.90 11.59
C ASN A 56 -15.53 9.57 12.04
N ALA A 57 -15.23 9.73 13.33
CA ALA A 57 -13.94 9.37 13.88
C ALA A 57 -13.64 7.87 13.71
N VAL A 58 -14.66 7.01 13.83
CA VAL A 58 -14.52 5.57 13.58
C VAL A 58 -14.26 5.29 12.09
N ASN A 59 -14.99 5.95 11.18
CA ASN A 59 -14.76 5.82 9.74
C ASN A 59 -13.34 6.25 9.36
N GLU A 60 -12.84 7.35 9.90
CA GLU A 60 -11.48 7.83 9.70
C GLU A 60 -10.45 6.80 10.19
N ALA A 61 -10.60 6.31 11.43
CA ALA A 61 -9.71 5.31 11.99
C ALA A 61 -9.69 4.02 11.16
N ASN A 62 -10.85 3.56 10.68
CA ASN A 62 -10.93 2.39 9.81
C ASN A 62 -10.28 2.64 8.45
N ASN A 63 -10.43 3.83 7.86
CA ASN A 63 -9.80 4.16 6.59
C ASN A 63 -8.26 4.24 6.73
N LEU A 64 -7.75 4.84 7.80
CA LEU A 64 -6.32 4.86 8.11
C LEU A 64 -5.76 3.44 8.28
N PHE A 65 -6.50 2.57 8.96
CA PHE A 65 -6.16 1.15 9.06
C PHE A 65 -6.09 0.49 7.68
N ASN A 66 -7.06 0.75 6.80
CA ASN A 66 -7.10 0.17 5.45
C ASN A 66 -5.96 0.67 4.57
N ILE A 67 -5.54 1.94 4.70
CA ILE A 67 -4.36 2.48 4.02
C ILE A 67 -3.11 1.73 4.49
N ALA A 68 -2.93 1.56 5.80
CA ALA A 68 -1.80 0.83 6.37
C ALA A 68 -1.79 -0.64 5.92
N LEU A 69 -2.95 -1.30 5.89
CA LEU A 69 -3.11 -2.67 5.42
C LEU A 69 -2.76 -2.81 3.93
N ALA A 70 -3.18 -1.88 3.09
CA ALA A 70 -2.83 -1.89 1.68
C ALA A 70 -1.31 -1.74 1.47
N GLY A 71 -0.67 -0.80 2.19
CA GLY A 71 0.78 -0.62 2.17
C GLY A 71 1.54 -1.86 2.65
N TYR A 72 1.08 -2.47 3.74
CA TYR A 72 1.65 -3.71 4.28
C TYR A 72 1.59 -4.86 3.28
N ARG A 73 0.43 -5.09 2.64
CA ARG A 73 0.27 -6.14 1.61
C ARG A 73 1.18 -5.91 0.41
N ALA A 74 1.23 -4.68 -0.09
CA ALA A 74 2.13 -4.32 -1.19
C ALA A 74 3.62 -4.54 -0.83
N ALA A 75 4.01 -4.25 0.42
CA ALA A 75 5.36 -4.50 0.90
C ALA A 75 5.69 -6.01 0.98
N ILE A 76 4.78 -6.83 1.48
CA ILE A 76 4.93 -8.30 1.47
C ILE A 76 5.10 -8.79 0.03
N GLU A 77 4.24 -8.36 -0.90
CA GLU A 77 4.33 -8.75 -2.30
C GLU A 77 5.67 -8.34 -2.92
N ARG A 78 6.18 -7.15 -2.59
CA ARG A 78 7.50 -6.69 -3.06
C ARG A 78 8.63 -7.56 -2.54
N LEU A 79 8.55 -7.98 -1.28
CA LEU A 79 9.55 -8.85 -0.64
C LEU A 79 9.46 -10.30 -1.11
N ALA A 80 8.27 -10.76 -1.52
CA ALA A 80 8.06 -12.10 -2.06
C ALA A 80 8.67 -12.31 -3.45
N ARG A 81 8.91 -11.22 -4.21
CA ARG A 81 9.64 -11.30 -5.48
C ARG A 81 11.08 -11.74 -5.23
N TYR A 82 11.68 -12.44 -6.19
CA TYR A 82 13.11 -12.79 -6.14
C TYR A 82 13.98 -11.52 -6.16
N ARG A 83 15.18 -11.60 -5.60
CA ARG A 83 16.17 -10.52 -5.65
C ARG A 83 16.93 -10.59 -6.96
N LEU A 84 17.15 -9.45 -7.61
CA LEU A 84 17.85 -9.44 -8.91
C LEU A 84 19.29 -9.93 -8.79
N ALA A 85 19.93 -9.68 -7.64
CA ALA A 85 21.28 -10.14 -7.33
C ALA A 85 21.39 -11.66 -7.10
N ASP A 86 20.26 -12.34 -6.86
CA ASP A 86 20.23 -13.78 -6.57
C ASP A 86 19.66 -14.60 -7.73
N GLY A 87 18.85 -13.97 -8.60
CA GLY A 87 18.09 -14.69 -9.62
C GLY A 87 17.04 -15.62 -8.99
N ARG A 88 16.67 -16.67 -9.71
CA ARG A 88 15.81 -17.75 -9.18
C ARG A 88 16.01 -19.05 -9.98
N PRO A 89 15.89 -20.23 -9.36
CA PRO A 89 15.88 -21.49 -10.10
C PRO A 89 14.63 -21.62 -10.98
N ALA A 90 14.63 -22.59 -11.90
CA ALA A 90 13.44 -22.95 -12.65
C ALA A 90 12.31 -23.37 -11.71
N ILE A 91 11.08 -22.97 -12.04
CA ILE A 91 9.88 -23.45 -11.35
C ILE A 91 9.50 -24.77 -11.98
N MET A 92 9.51 -25.83 -11.16
CA MET A 92 9.05 -27.16 -11.56
C MET A 92 7.63 -27.40 -11.03
N GLY A 93 6.83 -28.08 -11.83
CA GLY A 93 5.53 -28.63 -11.46
C GLY A 93 5.45 -30.10 -11.84
N VAL A 94 4.24 -30.63 -11.84
CA VAL A 94 3.93 -31.97 -12.35
C VAL A 94 2.82 -31.86 -13.37
N ASP A 95 2.85 -32.70 -14.41
CA ASP A 95 1.76 -32.81 -15.36
C ASP A 95 0.63 -33.73 -14.84
N GLU A 96 -0.33 -34.02 -15.71
CA GLU A 96 -1.49 -34.87 -15.39
C GLU A 96 -1.11 -36.32 -15.03
N ASP A 97 0.04 -36.78 -15.51
CA ASP A 97 0.58 -38.12 -15.27
C ASP A 97 1.56 -38.16 -14.07
N GLY A 98 1.84 -37.00 -13.47
CA GLY A 98 2.74 -36.86 -12.32
C GLY A 98 4.21 -36.70 -12.71
N GLU A 99 4.52 -36.49 -13.99
CA GLU A 99 5.88 -36.31 -14.47
C GLU A 99 6.33 -34.85 -14.28
N PRO A 100 7.61 -34.61 -13.92
CA PRO A 100 8.10 -33.27 -13.66
C PRO A 100 8.15 -32.44 -14.94
N ILE A 101 7.50 -31.27 -14.91
CA ILE A 101 7.49 -30.31 -16.01
C ILE A 101 8.03 -28.96 -15.55
N GLU A 102 8.76 -28.26 -16.42
CA GLU A 102 9.17 -26.89 -16.15
C GLU A 102 7.99 -25.95 -16.41
N LEU A 103 7.52 -25.26 -15.36
CA LEU A 103 6.47 -24.25 -15.44
C LEU A 103 7.03 -22.86 -15.78
N ALA A 104 8.29 -22.60 -15.41
CA ALA A 104 8.99 -21.39 -15.79
C ALA A 104 10.51 -21.59 -15.73
N PRO A 105 11.28 -20.96 -16.64
CA PRO A 105 12.73 -21.12 -16.67
C PRO A 105 13.39 -20.47 -15.47
N ALA A 106 14.62 -20.93 -15.22
CA ALA A 106 15.54 -20.27 -14.29
C ALA A 106 15.85 -18.85 -14.77
N ILE A 107 16.11 -17.96 -13.83
CA ILE A 107 16.58 -16.60 -14.08
C ILE A 107 17.95 -16.48 -13.43
N ASP A 108 18.95 -16.18 -14.26
CA ASP A 108 20.31 -15.97 -13.77
C ASP A 108 20.38 -14.69 -12.92
N PRO A 109 21.25 -14.68 -11.88
CA PRO A 109 21.54 -13.46 -11.15
C PRO A 109 22.10 -12.38 -12.07
N LEU A 110 21.71 -11.12 -11.84
CA LEU A 110 22.36 -10.00 -12.50
C LEU A 110 23.82 -9.88 -12.03
N PRO A 111 24.75 -9.47 -12.91
CA PRO A 111 26.13 -9.25 -12.52
C PRO A 111 26.18 -8.12 -11.48
N ALA A 112 27.00 -8.29 -10.44
CA ALA A 112 27.13 -7.33 -9.33
C ALA A 112 27.64 -5.96 -9.80
N THR A 113 28.43 -5.95 -10.87
CA THR A 113 28.99 -4.74 -11.48
C THR A 113 28.78 -4.75 -12.98
N ILE A 114 28.69 -3.56 -13.57
CA ILE A 114 28.65 -3.36 -15.02
C ILE A 114 29.76 -2.41 -15.45
N GLU A 115 30.13 -2.51 -16.72
CA GLU A 115 31.04 -1.58 -17.36
C GLU A 115 30.27 -0.43 -17.99
N ARG A 116 30.72 0.81 -17.76
CA ARG A 116 30.13 2.01 -18.34
C ARG A 116 31.22 2.95 -18.88
N PRO A 117 30.94 3.74 -19.92
CA PRO A 117 31.85 4.79 -20.38
C PRO A 117 32.11 5.81 -19.26
N ALA A 118 33.38 5.99 -18.93
CA ALA A 118 33.84 7.07 -18.07
C ALA A 118 34.05 8.34 -18.91
N TYR A 119 33.76 9.50 -18.34
CA TYR A 119 34.01 10.80 -18.96
C TYR A 119 34.85 11.64 -18.01
N ASP A 120 35.80 12.38 -18.57
CA ASP A 120 36.61 13.33 -17.82
C ASP A 120 35.70 14.46 -17.27
N PRO A 121 35.72 14.74 -15.96
CA PRO A 121 34.80 15.69 -15.35
C PRO A 121 35.10 17.16 -15.71
N GLU A 122 36.30 17.48 -16.16
CA GLU A 122 36.70 18.84 -16.55
C GLU A 122 36.45 19.11 -18.04
N THR A 123 36.69 18.11 -18.89
CA THR A 123 36.64 18.26 -20.35
C THR A 123 35.42 17.62 -21.00
N GLY A 124 34.78 16.64 -20.33
CA GLY A 124 33.66 15.86 -20.87
C GLY A 124 34.06 14.84 -21.93
N GLU A 125 35.37 14.65 -22.19
CA GLU A 125 35.86 13.69 -23.16
C GLU A 125 35.80 12.24 -22.61
N PRO A 126 35.64 11.21 -23.47
CA PRO A 126 35.68 9.82 -23.04
C PRO A 126 37.02 9.48 -22.37
N ALA A 127 36.97 9.08 -21.10
CA ALA A 127 38.12 8.75 -20.26
C ALA A 127 38.31 7.23 -20.08
N GLY A 128 37.67 6.42 -20.92
CA GLY A 128 37.74 4.95 -20.90
C GLY A 128 36.47 4.31 -20.36
N ILE A 129 36.62 3.18 -19.67
CA ILE A 129 35.54 2.41 -19.07
C ILE A 129 35.76 2.35 -17.57
N GLU A 130 34.69 2.53 -16.79
CA GLU A 130 34.68 2.29 -15.35
C GLU A 130 33.78 1.10 -15.00
N THR A 131 34.15 0.39 -13.95
CA THR A 131 33.34 -0.68 -13.35
C THR A 131 32.54 -0.09 -12.20
N VAL A 132 31.21 -0.10 -12.31
CA VAL A 132 30.30 0.44 -11.31
C VAL A 132 29.36 -0.64 -10.78
N PRO A 133 28.81 -0.52 -9.55
CA PRO A 133 27.74 -1.39 -9.09
C PRO A 133 26.58 -1.38 -10.08
N ASN A 134 25.97 -2.55 -10.29
CA ASN A 134 24.83 -2.65 -11.19
C ASN A 134 23.65 -1.81 -10.65
N PRO A 135 23.22 -0.75 -11.36
CA PRO A 135 22.19 0.17 -10.87
C PRO A 135 20.84 -0.53 -10.62
N GLU A 136 20.52 -1.59 -11.36
CA GLU A 136 19.29 -2.36 -11.18
C GLU A 136 19.30 -3.14 -9.85
N ILE A 137 20.46 -3.69 -9.46
CA ILE A 137 20.62 -4.35 -8.16
C ILE A 137 20.53 -3.34 -7.02
N VAL A 138 21.15 -2.16 -7.19
CA VAL A 138 21.08 -1.09 -6.19
C VAL A 138 19.64 -0.61 -6.00
N ALA A 139 18.90 -0.43 -7.09
CA ALA A 139 17.48 -0.06 -7.06
C ALA A 139 16.63 -1.15 -6.39
N ASP A 140 16.81 -2.42 -6.77
CA ASP A 140 16.09 -3.56 -6.15
C ASP A 140 16.34 -3.61 -4.64
N ALA A 141 17.59 -3.49 -4.20
CA ALA A 141 17.93 -3.50 -2.78
C ALA A 141 17.29 -2.33 -2.02
N ALA A 142 17.28 -1.12 -2.61
CA ALA A 142 16.66 0.05 -2.00
C ALA A 142 15.14 -0.10 -1.87
N GLU A 143 14.46 -0.57 -2.91
CA GLU A 143 13.02 -0.84 -2.88
C GLU A 143 12.65 -1.92 -1.86
N ARG A 144 13.46 -2.98 -1.76
CA ARG A 144 13.25 -4.03 -0.75
C ARG A 144 13.48 -3.52 0.67
N ALA A 145 14.48 -2.68 0.89
CA ALA A 145 14.70 -2.05 2.18
C ALA A 145 13.52 -1.14 2.57
N ALA A 146 12.97 -0.38 1.61
CA ALA A 146 11.78 0.43 1.81
C ALA A 146 10.54 -0.43 2.14
N ALA A 147 10.35 -1.55 1.44
CA ALA A 147 9.27 -2.49 1.75
C ALA A 147 9.43 -3.12 3.13
N GLN A 148 10.64 -3.52 3.51
CA GLN A 148 10.91 -4.06 4.85
C GLN A 148 10.61 -3.02 5.93
N ALA A 149 10.95 -1.75 5.72
CA ALA A 149 10.62 -0.69 6.68
C ALA A 149 9.11 -0.53 6.90
N ILE A 150 8.29 -0.71 5.84
CA ILE A 150 6.82 -0.71 5.96
C ILE A 150 6.34 -1.91 6.80
N VAL A 151 6.88 -3.10 6.53
CA VAL A 151 6.54 -4.32 7.29
C VAL A 151 6.92 -4.16 8.77
N ASP A 152 8.10 -3.65 9.05
CA ASP A 152 8.60 -3.47 10.41
C ASP A 152 7.77 -2.43 11.17
N ALA A 153 7.46 -1.30 10.55
CA ALA A 153 6.69 -0.21 11.12
C ALA A 153 5.19 -0.50 11.26
N ALA A 154 4.65 -1.50 10.56
CA ALA A 154 3.22 -1.81 10.62
C ALA A 154 2.79 -2.27 12.03
N ASP A 155 1.66 -1.75 12.50
CA ASP A 155 1.04 -2.16 13.76
C ASP A 155 0.68 -3.64 13.76
N GLN A 156 0.71 -4.26 14.95
CA GLN A 156 0.40 -5.68 15.09
C GLN A 156 -1.01 -6.02 14.57
N ALA A 157 -2.00 -5.15 14.79
CA ALA A 157 -3.36 -5.34 14.29
C ALA A 157 -3.43 -5.39 12.74
N VAL A 158 -2.55 -4.65 12.05
CA VAL A 158 -2.44 -4.69 10.58
C VAL A 158 -1.77 -6.00 10.14
N LYS A 159 -0.70 -6.40 10.83
CA LYS A 159 0.01 -7.66 10.59
C LYS A 159 -0.91 -8.87 10.74
N ASP A 160 -1.65 -8.93 11.84
CA ASP A 160 -2.59 -10.01 12.14
C ASP A 160 -3.71 -10.08 11.10
N PHE A 161 -4.26 -8.93 10.69
CA PHE A 161 -5.31 -8.89 9.67
C PHE A 161 -4.78 -9.26 8.29
N GLY A 162 -3.55 -8.85 7.95
CA GLY A 162 -2.93 -9.16 6.66
C GLY A 162 -2.45 -10.60 6.52
N ALA A 163 -2.30 -11.33 7.64
CA ALA A 163 -1.92 -12.74 7.67
C ALA A 163 -3.11 -13.71 7.59
N ALA A 164 -4.34 -13.20 7.73
CA ALA A 164 -5.60 -13.96 7.60
C ALA A 164 -6.11 -13.98 6.16
#